data_AF-A0A2N1PXH7-F1
#
_entry.id   AF-A0A2N1PXH7-F1
#
_cell.length_a   1.000
_cell.length_b   1.000
_cell.length_c   1.000
_cell.angle_alpha   90.00
_cell.angle_beta   90.00
_cell.angle_gamma   90.00
#
_symmetry.space_group_name_H-M   'P 1'
#
loop_
_entity.id
_entity.type
_entity.pdbx_description
1 polymer ?
#
loop_
_entity_poly.entity_id
_entity_poly.type
_entity_poly.pdbx_seq_one_letter_code
_entity_poly.pdbx_strand_id
1 'polypeptide(L)'
;MKCDVSLKNRIKRAQGQMQGVLSMMDTEASCMDLLTQLKAIRSSIDTAIGILTTSNLIQTIQETNDIELINIEDAINLVVKGIK
;
A
#
# COMPACT_ATOMS: atom_id res chain seq x y z
N MET A 1 -7.19 -12.82 9.71
CA MET A 1 -6.46 -11.62 9.26
C MET A 1 -6.86 -10.38 10.09
N LYS A 2 -6.11 -10.04 11.14
CA LYS A 2 -6.14 -8.68 11.69
C LYS A 2 -5.41 -7.81 10.65
N CYS A 3 -6.13 -7.06 9.83
CA CYS A 3 -5.48 -6.11 8.92
C CYS A 3 -4.57 -5.19 9.75
N ASP A 4 -3.28 -5.22 9.44
CA ASP A 4 -2.26 -4.41 10.10
C ASP A 4 -2.67 -2.92 10.10
N VAL A 5 -2.48 -2.27 11.25
CA VAL A 5 -2.65 -0.83 11.43
C VAL A 5 -1.89 -0.03 10.35
N SER A 6 -0.72 -0.53 9.93
CA SER A 6 0.10 0.01 8.84
C SER A 6 -0.66 0.03 7.50
N LEU A 7 -1.34 -1.07 7.14
CA LEU A 7 -2.13 -1.16 5.91
C LEU A 7 -3.32 -0.19 5.95
N LYS A 8 -4.05 -0.15 7.07
CA LYS A 8 -5.18 0.78 7.25
C LYS A 8 -4.74 2.23 7.10
N ASN A 9 -3.59 2.60 7.67
CA ASN A 9 -3.03 3.95 7.56
C ASN A 9 -2.63 4.29 6.12
N ARG A 10 -2.13 3.33 5.35
CA ARG A 10 -1.84 3.50 3.91
C ARG A 10 -3.09 3.77 3.10
N ILE A 11 -4.15 3.00 3.34
CA ILE A 11 -5.44 3.20 2.66
C ILE A 11 -6.03 4.57 2.99
N LYS A 12 -5.99 5.00 4.26
CA LYS A 12 -6.42 6.35 4.65
C LYS A 12 -5.64 7.46 3.93
N ARG A 13 -4.33 7.29 3.73
CA ARG A 13 -3.52 8.25 2.97
C ARG A 13 -3.91 8.29 1.50
N ALA A 14 -4.06 7.13 0.85
CA ALA A 14 -4.51 7.04 -0.54
C ALA A 14 -5.91 7.67 -0.71
N GLN A 15 -6.82 7.46 0.25
CA GLN A 15 -8.13 8.12 0.28
C GLN A 15 -8.00 9.65 0.33
N GLY A 16 -7.16 10.20 1.21
CA GLY A 16 -6.92 11.65 1.28
C GLY A 16 -6.32 12.22 0.00
N GLN A 17 -5.43 11.48 -0.65
CA GLN A 17 -4.87 11.87 -1.96
C GLN A 17 -5.93 11.87 -3.06
N MET A 18 -6.81 10.86 -3.11
CA MET A 18 -7.93 10.83 -4.06
C MET A 18 -8.88 12.01 -3.85
N GLN A 19 -9.18 12.36 -2.58
CA GLN A 19 -9.95 13.56 -2.28
C GLN A 19 -9.26 14.83 -2.77
N GLY A 20 -7.94 14.93 -2.63
CA GLY A 20 -7.14 16.03 -3.16
C GLY A 20 -7.21 16.14 -4.68
N VAL A 21 -7.18 15.02 -5.40
CA VAL A 21 -7.35 15.01 -6.87
C VAL A 21 -8.70 15.58 -7.28
N LEU A 22 -9.79 15.19 -6.61
CA LEU A 22 -11.12 15.75 -6.89
C LEU A 22 -11.14 17.27 -6.68
N SER A 23 -10.60 17.76 -5.56
CA SER A 23 -10.50 19.20 -5.31
C SER A 23 -9.63 19.93 -6.35
N MET A 24 -8.56 19.30 -6.85
CA MET A 24 -7.74 19.86 -7.93
C MET A 24 -8.54 20.00 -9.24
N MET A 25 -9.41 19.04 -9.53
CA MET A 25 -10.31 19.13 -10.69
C MET A 25 -11.31 20.28 -10.54
N ASP A 26 -11.87 20.48 -9.35
CA ASP A 26 -12.77 21.60 -9.05
C ASP A 26 -12.09 22.98 -9.21
N THR A 27 -10.77 23.04 -8.97
CA THR A 27 -9.96 24.27 -9.14
C THR A 27 -9.28 24.38 -10.50
N GLU A 28 -9.72 23.62 -11.51
CA GLU A 28 -9.17 23.61 -12.89
C GLU A 28 -7.65 23.37 -12.96
N ALA A 29 -7.11 22.51 -12.09
CA ALA A 29 -5.69 22.15 -12.13
C ALA A 29 -5.31 21.50 -13.48
N SER A 30 -4.04 21.64 -13.87
CA SER A 30 -3.58 21.11 -15.15
C SER A 30 -3.62 19.58 -15.20
N CYS A 31 -3.83 19.01 -16.39
CA CYS A 31 -3.76 17.56 -16.59
C CYS A 31 -2.42 16.95 -16.14
N MET A 32 -1.31 17.71 -16.23
CA MET A 32 0.01 17.25 -15.78
C MET A 32 0.10 17.13 -14.26
N ASP A 33 -0.52 18.05 -13.52
CA ASP A 33 -0.58 18.00 -12.06
C ASP A 33 -1.46 16.82 -11.61
N LEU A 34 -2.62 16.65 -12.24
CA LEU A 34 -3.52 15.51 -11.99
C LEU A 34 -2.80 14.17 -12.27
N LEU A 35 -2.10 14.05 -13.41
CA LEU A 35 -1.32 12.86 -13.76
C LEU A 35 -0.27 12.54 -12.68
N THR A 36 0.42 13.57 -12.17
CA THR A 36 1.44 13.40 -11.14
C THR A 36 0.84 12.87 -9.84
N GLN A 37 -0.29 13.42 -9.39
CA GLN A 37 -0.99 12.92 -8.20
C GLN A 37 -1.54 11.50 -8.39
N LEU A 38 -2.13 11.21 -9.54
CA LEU A 38 -2.65 9.87 -9.86
C LEU A 38 -1.53 8.82 -9.88
N LYS A 39 -0.34 9.15 -10.40
CA LYS A 39 0.85 8.27 -10.31
C LYS A 39 1.28 8.03 -8.86
N ALA A 40 1.26 9.06 -8.02
CA ALA A 40 1.58 8.91 -6.59
C ALA A 40 0.56 8.01 -5.86
N ILE A 41 -0.74 8.17 -6.17
CA ILE A 41 -1.81 7.32 -5.63
C ILE A 41 -1.59 5.87 -6.07
N ARG A 42 -1.37 5.64 -7.37
CA ARG A 42 -1.09 4.30 -7.91
C ARG A 42 0.06 3.63 -7.16
N SER A 43 1.20 4.31 -7.02
CA SER A 43 2.36 3.77 -6.27
C SER A 43 2.03 3.43 -4.81
N SER A 44 1.21 4.26 -4.14
CA SER A 44 0.76 3.99 -2.77
C SER A 44 -0.14 2.75 -2.69
N ILE A 45 -1.02 2.56 -3.68
CA ILE A 45 -1.90 1.39 -3.77
C ILE A 45 -1.09 0.12 -4.09
N ASP A 46 -0.18 0.17 -5.06
CA ASP A 46 0.67 -0.97 -5.42
C ASP A 46 1.48 -1.45 -4.20
N THR A 47 2.01 -0.52 -3.41
CA THR A 47 2.68 -0.84 -2.13
C THR A 47 1.72 -1.51 -1.13
N ALA A 48 0.49 -1.01 -1.00
CA ALA A 48 -0.49 -1.58 -0.08
C ALA A 48 -0.91 -3.01 -0.48
N ILE A 49 -1.04 -3.25 -1.79
CA ILE A 49 -1.29 -4.59 -2.35
C ILE A 49 -0.14 -5.53 -1.99
N GLY A 50 1.11 -5.10 -2.20
CA GLY A 50 2.30 -5.89 -1.84
C GLY A 50 2.33 -6.29 -0.37
N ILE A 51 2.07 -5.34 0.53
CA ILE A 51 2.01 -5.63 1.98
C ILE A 51 0.91 -6.65 2.28
N LEU A 52 -0.29 -6.47 1.72
CA LEU A 52 -1.42 -7.35 1.93
C LEU A 52 -1.13 -8.78 1.46
N THR A 53 -0.62 -8.94 0.24
CA THR A 53 -0.36 -10.26 -0.36
C THR A 53 0.79 -10.98 0.36
N THR A 54 1.88 -10.27 0.70
CA THR A 54 2.99 -10.84 1.47
C THR A 54 2.56 -11.22 2.89
N SER A 55 1.75 -10.39 3.55
CA SER A 55 1.22 -10.72 4.89
C SER A 55 0.35 -11.98 4.86
N ASN A 56 -0.50 -12.11 3.84
CA ASN A 56 -1.29 -13.32 3.63
C ASN A 56 -0.42 -14.56 3.40
N LEU A 57 0.61 -14.45 2.56
CA LEU A 57 1.56 -15.55 2.31
C LEU A 57 2.24 -16.01 3.60
N ILE A 58 2.75 -15.09 4.41
CA ILE A 58 3.38 -15.37 5.71
C ILE A 58 2.39 -16.09 6.63
N GLN A 59 1.18 -15.55 6.76
CA GLN A 59 0.13 -16.14 7.59
C GLN A 59 -0.18 -17.58 7.15
N THR A 60 -0.34 -17.82 5.84
CA THR A 60 -0.54 -19.17 5.30
C THR A 60 0.61 -20.12 5.64
N ILE A 61 1.87 -19.68 5.51
CA ILE A 61 3.04 -20.52 5.84
C ILE A 61 3.07 -20.87 7.33
N GLN A 62 2.82 -19.89 8.21
CA GLN A 62 2.80 -20.10 9.66
C GLN A 62 1.70 -21.07 10.06
N GLU A 63 0.47 -20.87 9.56
CA GLU A 63 -0.68 -21.74 9.86
C GLU A 63 -0.52 -23.16 9.30
N THR A 64 0.05 -23.30 8.10
CA THR A 64 0.19 -24.62 7.44
C THR A 64 1.26 -25.48 8.12
N ASN A 65 2.34 -24.87 8.60
CA ASN A 65 3.48 -25.59 9.16
C ASN A 65 3.51 -25.55 10.70
N ASP A 66 2.54 -24.89 11.34
CA ASP A 66 2.51 -24.64 12.79
C ASP A 66 3.82 -24.03 13.31
N ILE A 67 4.34 -23.04 12.56
CA ILE A 67 5.59 -22.35 12.87
C ILE A 67 5.36 -20.86 13.12
N GLU A 68 6.21 -20.26 13.95
CA GLU A 68 6.30 -18.82 14.10
C GLU A 68 7.51 -18.29 13.33
N LEU A 69 7.27 -17.41 12.35
CA LEU A 69 8.34 -16.74 11.62
C LEU A 69 8.72 -15.45 12.35
N ILE A 70 9.96 -15.36 12.80
CA ILE A 70 10.51 -14.21 13.54
C ILE A 70 11.38 -13.37 12.60
N ASN A 71 11.45 -12.05 12.80
CA ASN A 71 12.31 -11.11 12.06
C ASN A 71 12.06 -11.05 10.54
N ILE A 72 10.81 -11.20 10.10
CA ILE A 72 10.43 -11.16 8.68
C ILE A 72 10.23 -9.75 8.11
N GLU A 73 10.27 -8.71 8.96
CA GLU A 73 10.02 -7.32 8.56
C GLU A 73 10.99 -6.83 7.48
N ASP A 74 12.26 -7.22 7.56
CA ASP A 74 13.27 -6.85 6.55
C ASP A 74 12.97 -7.49 5.19
N ALA A 75 12.50 -8.75 5.17
CA ALA A 75 12.09 -9.43 3.95
C ALA A 75 10.86 -8.76 3.32
N ILE A 76 9.86 -8.42 4.15
CA ILE A 76 8.68 -7.67 3.70
C ILE A 76 9.10 -6.31 3.12
N ASN A 77 9.99 -5.59 3.81
CA ASN A 77 10.49 -4.30 3.36
C ASN A 77 11.24 -4.39 2.03
N LEU A 78 11.99 -5.48 1.80
CA LEU A 78 12.68 -5.71 0.54
C LEU A 78 11.69 -5.95 -0.61
N VAL A 79 10.67 -6.80 -0.39
CA VAL A 79 9.59 -7.02 -1.36
C VAL A 79 8.89 -5.71 -1.70
N VAL A 80 8.53 -4.93 -0.68
CA VAL A 80 7.85 -3.63 -0.86
C VAL A 80 8.72 -2.63 -1.62
N LYS A 81 10.03 -2.58 -1.37
CA LYS A 81 10.95 -1.71 -2.12
C LYS A 81 11.03 -2.08 -3.60
N GLY A 82 10.89 -3.37 -3.93
CA GLY A 82 10.93 -3.86 -5.31
C GLY A 82 9.67 -3.59 -6.15
N ILE A 83 8.57 -3.13 -5.54
CA ILE A 83 7.31 -2.80 -6.23
C ILE A 83 7.35 -1.40 -6.88
N LYS A 84 8.35 -0.58 -6.54
CA LYS A 84 8.51 0.79 -7.05
C LYS A 84 9.17 0.88 -8.41
#